data_AF-A0AAW1Y295-F1
#
_entry.id   AF-A0AAW1Y295-F1
#
_cell.length_a   1.000
_cell.length_b   1.000
_cell.length_c   1.000
_cell.angle_alpha   90.00
_cell.angle_beta   90.00
_cell.angle_gamma   90.00
#
_symmetry.space_group_name_H-M   'P 1'
#
loop_
_entity.id
_entity.type
_entity.pdbx_description
1 polymer ?
#
loop_
_entity_poly.entity_id
_entity_poly.type
_entity_poly.pdbx_seq_one_letter_code
_entity_poly.pdbx_strand_id
1 'polypeptide(L)'
;MFCVVPRVYDRIYAGIVSKVSSGGVLRKTLFQYAYHYKLANLEKHLPKEKAAPFLDMLVFDKIKQALGGRVRILLSGAAPLPRHVEELMRVTSCSTLSQGYGLTESCGGCFTSIGNVYPMIGTVGVPITTIEVRLGVSPRNGI
;
A
#
# COMPACT_ATOMS: atom_id res chain seq x y z
N MET A 1 -4.70 -4.83 12.87
CA MET A 1 -3.60 -4.16 12.14
C MET A 1 -2.65 -5.24 11.67
N PHE A 2 -2.11 -5.14 10.46
CA PHE A 2 -1.24 -6.15 9.86
C PHE A 2 0.09 -5.48 9.49
N CYS A 3 1.16 -5.87 10.18
CA CYS A 3 2.49 -5.24 10.06
C CYS A 3 3.44 -6.23 9.40
N VAL A 4 4.01 -5.85 8.27
CA VAL A 4 4.74 -6.79 7.42
C VAL A 4 5.88 -6.11 6.68
N VAL A 5 6.94 -6.88 6.37
CA VAL A 5 8.10 -6.42 5.58
C VAL A 5 7.78 -6.38 4.07
N PRO A 6 8.40 -5.48 3.28
CA PRO A 6 8.17 -5.37 1.84
C PRO A 6 8.23 -6.69 1.07
N ARG A 7 9.19 -7.57 1.41
CA ARG A 7 9.34 -8.88 0.77
C ARG A 7 8.09 -9.76 0.82
N VAL A 8 7.27 -9.63 1.87
CA VAL A 8 6.03 -10.39 1.98
C VAL A 8 4.94 -9.73 1.14
N TYR A 9 4.90 -8.39 1.05
CA TYR A 9 4.01 -7.69 0.12
C TYR A 9 4.31 -8.10 -1.33
N ASP A 10 5.58 -8.24 -1.72
CA ASP A 10 5.97 -8.75 -3.05
C ASP A 10 5.41 -10.16 -3.30
N ARG A 11 5.47 -11.04 -2.30
CA ARG A 11 4.89 -12.40 -2.42
C ARG A 11 3.37 -12.36 -2.55
N ILE A 12 2.69 -11.52 -1.79
CA ILE A 12 1.23 -11.36 -1.89
C ILE A 12 0.88 -10.79 -3.27
N TYR A 13 1.62 -9.79 -3.75
CA TYR A 13 1.47 -9.24 -5.10
C TYR A 13 1.60 -10.33 -6.16
N ALA A 14 2.69 -11.11 -6.13
CA ALA A 14 2.88 -12.22 -7.06
C ALA A 14 1.76 -13.26 -6.98
N GLY A 15 1.27 -13.56 -5.77
CA GLY A 15 0.14 -14.46 -5.55
C GLY A 15 -1.17 -13.94 -6.13
N ILE A 16 -1.46 -12.65 -6.00
CA ILE A 16 -2.64 -12.01 -6.61
C ILE A 16 -2.52 -12.05 -8.13
N VAL A 17 -1.39 -11.62 -8.68
CA VAL A 17 -1.15 -11.60 -10.14
C VAL A 17 -1.26 -13.01 -10.74
N SER A 18 -0.71 -14.02 -10.07
CA SER A 18 -0.83 -15.42 -10.48
C SER A 18 -2.29 -15.87 -10.47
N LYS A 19 -3.05 -15.62 -9.39
CA LYS A 19 -4.48 -16.00 -9.31
C LYS A 19 -5.33 -15.32 -10.37
N VAL A 20 -5.07 -14.04 -10.65
CA VAL A 20 -5.77 -13.29 -11.70
C VAL A 20 -5.44 -13.87 -13.08
N SER A 21 -4.17 -14.23 -13.32
CA SER A 21 -3.72 -14.82 -14.58
C SER A 21 -4.28 -16.23 -14.81
N SER A 22 -4.38 -17.04 -13.76
CA SER A 22 -5.00 -18.37 -13.81
C SER A 22 -6.54 -18.33 -13.90
N GLY A 23 -7.16 -17.18 -13.65
CA GLY A 23 -8.62 -17.01 -13.60
C GLY A 23 -9.33 -16.97 -14.96
N GLY A 24 -8.59 -17.09 -16.08
CA GLY A 24 -9.12 -16.93 -17.42
C GLY A 24 -9.34 -15.46 -17.80
N VAL A 25 -9.64 -15.23 -19.09
CA VAL A 25 -9.75 -13.87 -19.67
C VAL A 25 -10.84 -13.05 -18.98
N LEU A 26 -12.02 -13.63 -18.72
CA LEU A 26 -13.13 -12.93 -18.05
C LEU A 26 -12.77 -12.36 -16.68
N ARG A 27 -12.12 -13.15 -15.81
CA ARG A 27 -11.73 -12.67 -14.48
C ARG A 27 -10.63 -11.61 -14.55
N LYS A 28 -9.70 -11.76 -15.50
CA LYS A 28 -8.64 -10.77 -15.73
C LYS A 28 -9.22 -9.43 -16.17
N THR A 29 -10.13 -9.42 -17.14
CA THR A 29 -10.76 -8.19 -17.63
C THR A 29 -11.59 -7.52 -16.55
N LEU A 30 -12.36 -8.31 -15.78
CA LEU A 30 -13.14 -7.79 -14.65
C LEU A 30 -12.24 -7.19 -13.57
N PHE A 31 -11.12 -7.87 -13.23
CA PHE A 31 -10.16 -7.36 -12.26
C PHE A 31 -9.51 -6.06 -12.74
N GLN A 32 -9.09 -5.99 -14.01
CA GLN A 32 -8.52 -4.76 -14.57
C GLN A 32 -9.54 -3.62 -14.57
N TYR A 33 -10.78 -3.88 -14.99
CA TYR A 33 -11.84 -2.88 -14.95
C TYR A 33 -12.08 -2.36 -13.52
N ALA A 34 -12.20 -3.27 -12.55
CA ALA A 34 -12.37 -2.94 -11.14
C ALA A 34 -11.18 -2.14 -10.60
N TYR A 35 -9.96 -2.52 -10.99
CA TYR A 35 -8.73 -1.86 -10.61
C TYR A 35 -8.70 -0.41 -11.09
N HIS A 36 -8.89 -0.19 -12.39
CA HIS A 36 -8.89 1.14 -12.99
C HIS A 36 -10.00 2.03 -12.44
N TYR A 37 -11.20 1.49 -12.23
CA TYR A 37 -12.31 2.23 -11.65
C TYR A 37 -11.99 2.71 -10.22
N LYS A 38 -11.43 1.81 -9.39
CA LYS A 38 -11.09 2.14 -8.00
C LYS A 38 -9.90 3.08 -7.91
N LEU A 39 -8.90 2.93 -8.78
CA LEU A 39 -7.74 3.82 -8.89
C LEU A 39 -8.18 5.25 -9.23
N ALA A 40 -9.05 5.42 -10.24
CA ALA A 40 -9.58 6.74 -10.60
C ALA A 40 -10.37 7.41 -9.46
N ASN A 41 -11.06 6.65 -8.62
CA ASN A 41 -11.77 7.18 -7.45
C ASN A 41 -10.83 7.52 -6.28
N LEU A 42 -9.74 6.76 -6.11
CA LEU A 42 -8.68 7.04 -5.14
C LEU A 42 -7.91 8.33 -5.50
N GLU A 43 -7.65 8.55 -6.80
CA GLU A 43 -7.06 9.79 -7.31
C GLU A 43 -7.94 11.00 -7.05
N LYS A 44 -9.26 10.86 -7.15
CA LYS A 44 -10.25 11.91 -6.86
C LYS A 44 -10.46 12.19 -5.36
N HIS A 45 -9.60 11.65 -4.49
CA HIS A 45 -9.69 11.78 -3.03
C HIS A 45 -11.01 11.30 -2.41
N LEU A 46 -11.77 10.43 -3.09
CA LEU A 46 -12.98 9.89 -2.49
C LEU A 46 -12.63 8.97 -1.30
N PRO A 47 -13.43 9.00 -0.22
CA PRO A 47 -13.27 8.06 0.87
C PRO A 47 -13.41 6.64 0.33
N LYS A 48 -12.46 5.77 0.72
CA LYS A 48 -12.29 4.41 0.20
C LYS A 48 -13.59 3.58 0.22
N GLU A 49 -14.43 3.82 1.22
CA GLU A 49 -15.72 3.14 1.44
C GLU A 49 -16.76 3.44 0.35
N LYS A 50 -16.64 4.58 -0.35
CA LYS A 50 -17.51 4.98 -1.46
C LYS A 50 -16.88 4.75 -2.83
N ALA A 51 -15.62 4.30 -2.89
CA ALA A 51 -14.88 4.23 -4.14
C ALA A 51 -15.40 3.12 -5.07
N ALA A 52 -15.84 1.97 -4.55
CA ALA A 52 -16.48 0.91 -5.36
C ALA A 52 -17.13 -0.20 -4.51
N PRO A 53 -18.26 0.04 -3.81
CA PRO A 53 -18.83 -0.93 -2.87
C PRO A 53 -19.21 -2.28 -3.53
N PHE A 54 -19.70 -2.26 -4.77
CA PHE A 54 -20.09 -3.47 -5.49
C PHE A 54 -18.87 -4.29 -5.98
N LEU A 55 -17.84 -3.63 -6.49
CA LEU A 55 -16.61 -4.30 -6.96
C LEU A 55 -15.78 -4.81 -5.77
N ASP A 56 -15.83 -4.10 -4.64
CA ASP A 56 -15.25 -4.53 -3.37
C ASP A 56 -15.84 -5.84 -2.88
N MET A 57 -17.16 -5.99 -2.93
CA MET A 57 -17.81 -7.23 -2.54
C MET A 57 -17.51 -8.40 -3.49
N LEU A 58 -17.39 -8.13 -4.79
CA LEU A 58 -17.34 -9.20 -5.80
C LEU A 58 -15.93 -9.70 -6.10
N VAL A 59 -14.95 -8.79 -6.20
CA VAL A 59 -13.57 -9.10 -6.59
C VAL A 59 -12.62 -9.00 -5.40
N PHE A 60 -12.73 -7.93 -4.63
CA PHE A 60 -11.77 -7.64 -3.58
C PHE A 60 -12.04 -8.38 -2.27
N ASP A 61 -13.28 -8.83 -2.00
CA ASP A 61 -13.59 -9.61 -0.79
C ASP A 61 -12.78 -10.91 -0.70
N LYS A 62 -12.56 -11.60 -1.82
CA LYS A 62 -11.69 -12.79 -1.87
C LYS A 62 -10.24 -12.48 -1.50
N ILE A 63 -9.73 -11.31 -1.91
CA ILE A 63 -8.37 -10.87 -1.60
C ILE A 63 -8.29 -10.42 -0.15
N LYS A 64 -9.30 -9.68 0.32
CA LYS A 64 -9.45 -9.25 1.71
C LYS A 64 -9.51 -10.43 2.67
N GLN A 65 -10.29 -11.47 2.34
CA GLN A 65 -10.34 -12.74 3.09
C GLN A 65 -8.97 -13.40 3.14
N ALA A 66 -8.24 -13.45 2.02
CA ALA A 66 -6.87 -14.00 1.99
C ALA A 66 -5.87 -13.21 2.84
N LEU A 67 -6.10 -11.91 3.05
CA LEU A 67 -5.33 -11.05 3.95
C LEU A 67 -5.80 -11.11 5.42
N GLY A 68 -6.83 -11.90 5.74
CA GLY A 68 -7.36 -12.08 7.09
C GLY A 68 -8.74 -11.47 7.36
N GLY A 69 -9.41 -10.90 6.34
CA GLY A 69 -10.83 -10.52 6.33
C GLY A 69 -11.21 -9.28 7.15
N ARG A 70 -10.50 -8.98 8.26
CA ARG A 70 -10.80 -7.85 9.17
C ARG A 70 -9.64 -6.88 9.34
N VAL A 71 -8.64 -6.95 8.46
CA VAL A 71 -7.55 -5.96 8.46
C VAL A 71 -8.12 -4.61 8.04
N ARG A 72 -7.81 -3.56 8.83
CA ARG A 72 -8.18 -2.16 8.53
C ARG A 72 -6.96 -1.30 8.18
N ILE A 73 -5.80 -1.69 8.71
CA ILE A 73 -4.53 -0.99 8.58
C ILE A 73 -3.45 -2.00 8.23
N LEU A 74 -2.77 -1.74 7.12
CA LEU A 74 -1.57 -2.43 6.65
C LEU A 74 -0.38 -1.49 6.92
N LEU A 75 0.61 -1.97 7.68
CA LEU A 75 1.84 -1.22 7.93
C LEU A 75 3.00 -1.91 7.21
N SER A 76 3.82 -1.13 6.50
CA SER A 76 5.07 -1.58 5.89
C SER A 76 6.24 -0.79 6.44
N GLY A 77 7.33 -1.47 6.78
CA GLY A 77 8.57 -0.82 7.26
C GLY A 77 9.81 -1.66 7.00
N ALA A 78 10.97 -1.14 7.41
CA ALA A 78 12.32 -1.70 7.24
C ALA A 78 12.97 -1.59 5.84
N ALA A 79 12.20 -1.51 4.77
CA ALA A 79 12.74 -1.31 3.42
C ALA A 79 11.78 -0.49 2.53
N PRO A 80 12.28 0.11 1.44
CA PRO A 80 11.43 0.81 0.48
C PRO A 80 10.49 -0.18 -0.21
N LEU A 81 9.20 0.12 -0.15
CA LEU A 81 8.14 -0.59 -0.85
C LEU A 81 8.00 0.00 -2.27
N PRO A 82 7.96 -0.83 -3.33
CA PRO A 82 7.73 -0.34 -4.67
C PRO A 82 6.33 0.27 -4.83
N ARG A 83 6.23 1.40 -5.55
CA ARG A 83 4.94 2.10 -5.76
C ARG A 83 3.84 1.20 -6.33
N HIS A 84 4.17 0.36 -7.31
CA HIS A 84 3.20 -0.53 -7.94
C HIS A 84 2.63 -1.59 -6.98
N VAL A 85 3.44 -2.07 -6.02
CA VAL A 85 2.99 -3.00 -4.98
C VAL A 85 2.08 -2.28 -4.00
N GLU A 86 2.47 -1.07 -3.59
CA GLU A 86 1.67 -0.26 -2.67
C GLU A 86 0.31 0.10 -3.27
N GLU A 87 0.28 0.57 -4.52
CA GLU A 87 -0.94 0.92 -5.23
C GLU A 87 -1.88 -0.29 -5.34
N LEU A 88 -1.34 -1.44 -5.76
CA LEU A 88 -2.14 -2.66 -5.85
C LEU A 88 -2.69 -3.08 -4.49
N MET A 89 -1.90 -3.00 -3.42
CA MET A 89 -2.38 -3.31 -2.08
C MET A 89 -3.46 -2.34 -1.60
N ARG A 90 -3.31 -1.04 -1.84
CA ARG A 90 -4.34 -0.03 -1.48
C ARG A 90 -5.65 -0.28 -2.22
N VAL A 91 -5.59 -0.64 -3.51
CA VAL A 91 -6.76 -0.95 -4.32
C VAL A 91 -7.40 -2.27 -3.86
N THR A 92 -6.60 -3.32 -3.66
CA THR A 92 -7.12 -4.68 -3.46
C THR A 92 -7.49 -5.06 -2.03
N SER A 93 -6.84 -4.47 -1.03
CA SER A 93 -7.04 -4.85 0.38
C SER A 93 -8.20 -4.12 1.07
N CYS A 94 -8.77 -3.10 0.40
CA CYS A 94 -9.77 -2.18 0.97
C CYS A 94 -9.35 -1.59 2.33
N SER A 95 -8.04 -1.59 2.61
CA SER A 95 -7.45 -1.21 3.90
C SER A 95 -6.53 -0.02 3.71
N THR A 96 -6.27 0.71 4.79
CA THR A 96 -5.29 1.79 4.77
C THR A 96 -3.90 1.21 4.83
N LEU A 97 -3.14 1.31 3.74
CA LEU A 97 -1.71 1.01 3.75
C LEU A 97 -0.93 2.26 4.13
N SER A 98 -0.08 2.13 5.14
CA SER A 98 0.87 3.16 5.56
C SER A 98 2.28 2.56 5.54
N GLN A 99 3.21 3.31 4.97
CA GLN A 99 4.64 3.04 5.05
C GLN A 99 5.26 3.85 6.20
N GLY A 100 6.20 3.24 6.91
CA GLY A 100 7.00 3.92 7.90
C GLY A 100 8.48 3.60 7.73
N TYR A 101 9.33 4.57 8.07
CA TYR A 101 10.77 4.39 8.15
C TYR A 101 11.21 4.49 9.59
N GLY A 102 12.16 3.63 9.98
CA GLY A 102 12.69 3.61 11.32
C GLY A 102 13.99 2.82 11.40
N LEU A 103 14.82 3.18 12.38
CA LEU A 103 16.09 2.54 12.68
C LEU A 103 16.11 2.14 14.15
N THR A 104 16.86 1.09 14.47
CA THR A 104 17.05 0.64 15.86
C THR A 104 17.71 1.72 16.72
N GLU A 105 18.61 2.48 16.12
CA GLU A 105 19.37 3.59 16.68
C GLU A 105 18.50 4.80 17.01
N SER A 106 17.30 4.87 16.45
CA SER A 106 16.33 5.95 16.67
C SER A 106 15.09 5.49 17.42
N CYS A 107 15.21 4.39 18.19
CA CYS A 107 14.11 3.78 18.95
C CYS A 107 12.93 3.33 18.07
N GLY A 108 13.19 2.93 16.83
CA GLY A 108 12.20 2.40 15.90
C GLY A 108 11.67 3.45 14.92
N GLY A 109 10.34 3.58 14.83
CA GLY A 109 9.66 4.34 13.78
C GLY A 109 9.91 5.85 13.87
N CYS A 110 10.50 6.42 12.82
CA CYS A 110 10.83 7.84 12.73
C CYS A 110 9.91 8.63 11.80
N PHE A 111 9.49 8.02 10.69
CA PHE A 111 8.59 8.63 9.71
C PHE A 111 7.40 7.72 9.50
N THR A 112 6.26 8.32 9.22
CA THR A 112 5.05 7.59 8.87
C THR A 112 4.25 8.32 7.81
N SER A 113 3.80 7.57 6.80
CA SER A 113 2.86 8.07 5.81
C SER A 113 1.47 8.23 6.42
N ILE A 114 0.82 9.35 6.10
CA ILE A 114 -0.53 9.61 6.56
C ILE A 114 -1.48 8.69 5.79
N GLY A 115 -2.18 7.84 6.54
CA GLY A 115 -3.17 6.95 5.98
C GLY A 115 -4.26 7.71 5.21
N ASN A 116 -4.73 7.15 4.10
CA ASN A 116 -5.76 7.75 3.24
C ASN A 116 -5.32 8.98 2.42
N VAL A 117 -4.04 9.32 2.41
CA VAL A 117 -3.50 10.34 1.50
C VAL A 117 -2.94 9.63 0.27
N TYR A 118 -3.62 9.77 -0.88
CA TYR A 118 -3.19 9.18 -2.15
C TYR A 118 -1.80 9.68 -2.62
N PRO A 119 -1.49 10.99 -2.59
CA PRO A 119 -0.18 11.49 -3.04
C PRO A 119 1.00 11.04 -2.15
N MET A 120 0.73 10.36 -1.02
CA MET A 120 1.78 9.76 -0.19
C MET A 120 2.15 8.33 -0.60
N ILE A 121 1.76 7.84 -1.79
CA ILE A 121 2.22 6.54 -2.30
C ILE A 121 3.72 6.60 -2.64
N GLY A 122 4.48 5.63 -2.14
CA GLY A 122 5.92 5.50 -2.32
C GLY A 122 6.76 6.50 -1.51
N THR A 123 6.17 7.13 -0.50
CA THR A 123 6.92 7.93 0.49
C THR A 123 6.73 7.35 1.89
N VAL A 124 7.79 7.45 2.69
CA VAL A 124 7.77 7.09 4.11
C VAL A 124 7.02 8.12 4.96
N GLY A 125 6.60 9.23 4.36
CA GLY A 125 5.75 10.24 4.97
C GLY A 125 6.52 11.32 5.73
N VAL A 126 5.83 11.88 6.73
CA VAL A 126 6.35 12.97 7.56
C VAL A 126 7.01 12.40 8.83
N PRO A 127 7.98 13.12 9.43
CA PRO A 127 8.51 12.72 10.73
C PRO A 127 7.38 12.70 11.77
N ILE A 128 7.47 11.76 12.71
CA ILE A 128 6.56 11.74 13.86
C ILE A 128 6.77 13.00 14.71
N THR A 129 5.74 13.42 15.45
CA THR A 129 5.69 14.71 16.17
C THR A 129 6.83 14.97 17.15
N THR A 130 7.56 13.94 17.57
CA THR A 130 8.66 14.03 18.55
C THR A 130 10.05 14.03 17.89
N ILE A 131 10.14 13.98 16.57
CA ILE A 131 11.43 13.86 15.84
C ILE A 131 11.68 15.11 15.00
N GLU A 132 12.87 15.69 15.17
CA GLU A 132 13.43 16.69 14.26
C GLU A 132 14.36 16.01 13.25
N VAL A 133 14.25 16.40 11.98
CA VAL A 133 15.04 15.84 10.88
C VAL A 133 15.70 16.98 10.13
N ARG A 134 16.98 16.81 9.80
CA ARG A 134 17.71 17.72 8.91
C ARG A 134 18.44 16.94 7.83
N LEU A 135 18.44 17.45 6.61
CA LEU A 135 19.26 16.92 5.53
C LEU A 135 20.68 17.49 5.67
N GLY A 136 21.64 16.62 5.96
CA GLY A 136 23.05 16.97 5.94
C GLY A 136 23.63 16.80 4.54
N VAL A 137 24.48 17.74 4.12
CA VAL A 137 25.26 17.58 2.88
C VAL A 137 26.39 16.60 3.15
N SER A 138 26.44 15.50 2.40
CA SER A 138 27.56 14.56 2.49
C SER A 138 28.70 15.02 1.57
N PRO A 139 29.94 15.14 2.06
CA PRO A 139 31.08 15.55 1.24
C PRO A 139 31.52 14.51 0.19
N ARG A 140 30.86 13.35 0.08
CA ARG A 140 31.28 12.25 -0.83
C ARG A 140 30.70 12.29 -2.24
N ASN A 141 29.84 13.25 -2.58
CA ASN A 141 29.29 13.40 -3.94
C ASN A 141 29.79 14.68 -4.62
N GLY A 142 31.08 14.98 -4.46
CA GLY A 142 31.81 15.97 -5.25
C GLY A 142 32.77 15.27 -6.20
N ILE A 143 32.53 15.48 -7.50
CA ILE A 143 33.57 15.50 -8.52
C ILE A 143 34.55 16.61 -8.13
#